data_AF-A0A5B8XXJ9-F1
#
_entry.id   AF-A0A5B8XXJ9-F1
#
_cell.length_a   1.000
_cell.length_b   1.000
_cell.length_c   1.000
_cell.angle_alpha   90.00
_cell.angle_beta   90.00
_cell.angle_gamma   90.00
#
_symmetry.space_group_name_H-M   'P 1'
#
loop_
_entity.id
_entity.type
_entity.pdbx_description
1 polymer ?
#
loop_
_entity_poly.entity_id
_entity_poly.type
_entity_poly.pdbx_seq_one_letter_code
_entity_poly.pdbx_strand_id
1 'polypeptide(L)'
;MNPSNTSPISWTRTLAAFSSILLGIAYMVYDNAFTGMRMRAEDILALLFFGAVVASPFVLRLRFMAAQIFGRAILIQGALFCTLALINAMFMKDLSAKMTWEIVFGLCVVVWPLAVIGKRGLATDSKVFSPNAFRTTLIASLLLGLADTWALVFYSAMMEEVGPMLASAAVMSVALYGLYRMKVWGLGLCVTANVIIAAFAITGVFDLPDVLAYGLTATAVIQLLLPVPLMARVFRGLRRQALTSES
;
A
#
# COMPACT_ATOMS: atom_id res chain seq x y z
N MET A 1 -14.27 -38.81 6.01
CA MET A 1 -14.40 -37.46 5.40
C MET A 1 -15.59 -36.79 6.04
N ASN A 2 -15.43 -35.64 6.69
CA ASN A 2 -16.51 -34.94 7.40
C ASN A 2 -16.99 -33.76 6.52
N PRO A 3 -18.09 -33.89 5.76
CA PRO A 3 -18.66 -32.80 5.00
C PRO A 3 -19.62 -32.03 5.91
N SER A 4 -19.28 -30.82 6.32
CA SER A 4 -20.25 -29.73 6.63
C SER A 4 -19.70 -28.58 7.47
N ASN A 5 -18.40 -28.48 7.76
CA ASN A 5 -17.88 -27.25 8.39
C ASN A 5 -17.54 -26.20 7.32
N THR A 6 -18.52 -25.83 6.48
CA THR A 6 -18.47 -24.60 5.68
C THR A 6 -18.59 -23.43 6.65
N SER A 7 -17.45 -23.08 7.26
CA SER A 7 -17.40 -22.05 8.30
C SER A 7 -18.11 -20.78 7.82
N PRO A 8 -18.95 -20.13 8.65
CA PRO A 8 -19.71 -18.90 8.32
C PRO A 8 -18.84 -17.74 7.82
N ILE A 9 -17.52 -17.89 7.95
CA ILE A 9 -16.47 -16.97 7.50
C ILE A 9 -16.32 -16.94 5.96
N SER A 10 -16.84 -17.91 5.19
CA SER A 10 -16.77 -17.85 3.72
C SER A 10 -17.76 -16.82 3.13
N TRP A 11 -18.97 -16.76 3.67
CA TRP A 11 -20.05 -15.90 3.17
C TRP A 11 -19.76 -14.42 3.38
N THR A 12 -19.23 -14.02 4.53
CA THR A 12 -18.88 -12.62 4.82
C THR A 12 -17.83 -12.06 3.86
N ARG A 13 -16.92 -12.90 3.35
CA ARG A 13 -15.91 -12.50 2.34
C ARG A 13 -16.49 -12.34 0.95
N THR A 14 -17.42 -13.23 0.62
CA THR A 14 -18.19 -13.15 -0.61
C THR A 14 -18.92 -11.82 -0.65
N LEU A 15 -19.65 -11.54 0.43
CA LEU A 15 -20.37 -10.29 0.61
C LEU A 15 -19.45 -9.06 0.58
N ALA A 16 -18.29 -9.07 1.27
CA ALA A 16 -17.38 -7.93 1.25
C ALA A 16 -16.80 -7.61 -0.13
N ALA A 17 -16.44 -8.63 -0.92
CA ALA A 17 -15.95 -8.40 -2.28
C ALA A 17 -17.07 -7.93 -3.22
N PHE A 18 -18.26 -8.54 -3.13
CA PHE A 18 -19.42 -8.14 -3.91
C PHE A 18 -19.88 -6.73 -3.55
N SER A 19 -19.92 -6.36 -2.26
CA SER A 19 -20.28 -5.02 -1.82
C SER A 19 -19.28 -3.98 -2.31
N SER A 20 -17.99 -4.30 -2.32
CA SER A 20 -16.95 -3.40 -2.86
C SER A 20 -17.11 -3.17 -4.37
N ILE A 21 -17.47 -4.22 -5.13
CA ILE A 21 -17.82 -4.07 -6.56
C ILE A 21 -19.05 -3.21 -6.73
N LEU A 22 -20.14 -3.51 -6.01
CA LEU A 22 -21.39 -2.78 -6.15
C LEU A 22 -21.22 -1.30 -5.81
N LEU A 23 -20.50 -1.00 -4.74
CA LEU A 23 -20.12 0.37 -4.38
C LEU A 23 -19.26 1.01 -5.47
N GLY A 24 -18.35 0.24 -6.07
CA GLY A 24 -17.51 0.74 -7.15
C GLY A 24 -18.27 1.06 -8.43
N ILE A 25 -19.18 0.17 -8.84
CA ILE A 25 -20.08 0.40 -9.99
C ILE A 25 -20.99 1.59 -9.69
N ALA A 26 -21.55 1.68 -8.48
CA ALA A 26 -22.39 2.81 -8.09
C ALA A 26 -21.63 4.14 -8.17
N TYR A 27 -20.36 4.18 -7.75
CA TYR A 27 -19.50 5.34 -7.90
C TYR A 27 -19.25 5.69 -9.38
N MET A 28 -18.90 4.71 -10.22
CA MET A 28 -18.69 4.94 -11.66
C MET A 28 -19.95 5.43 -12.38
N VAL A 29 -21.13 4.92 -12.01
CA VAL A 29 -22.42 5.36 -12.57
C VAL A 29 -22.75 6.77 -12.10
N TYR A 30 -22.54 7.05 -10.81
CA TYR A 30 -22.76 8.38 -10.23
C TYR A 30 -21.88 9.44 -10.90
N ASP A 31 -20.59 9.15 -11.08
CA ASP A 31 -19.67 10.11 -11.69
C ASP A 31 -20.01 10.35 -13.17
N ASN A 32 -20.23 9.29 -13.95
CA ASN A 32 -20.64 9.41 -15.36
C ASN A 32 -21.93 10.22 -15.55
N ALA A 33 -22.88 10.10 -14.62
CA ALA A 33 -24.13 10.88 -14.65
C ALA A 33 -23.90 12.38 -14.42
N PHE A 34 -22.80 12.77 -13.77
CA PHE A 34 -22.52 14.14 -13.36
C PHE A 34 -21.51 14.87 -14.24
N THR A 35 -20.52 14.17 -14.81
CA THR A 35 -19.41 14.80 -15.57
C THR A 35 -19.61 14.88 -17.08
N GLY A 36 -20.58 14.14 -17.64
CA GLY A 36 -20.93 14.26 -19.06
C GLY A 36 -19.81 13.87 -20.04
N MET A 37 -19.59 12.56 -20.23
CA MET A 37 -18.90 11.88 -21.36
C MET A 37 -17.78 12.60 -22.14
N ARG A 38 -16.89 13.37 -21.51
CA ARG A 38 -15.56 13.67 -22.05
C ARG A 38 -14.50 13.10 -21.11
N MET A 39 -14.24 11.81 -21.25
CA MET A 39 -13.17 11.14 -20.50
C MET A 39 -11.82 11.72 -20.91
N ARG A 40 -11.18 12.44 -19.99
CA ARG A 40 -9.77 12.82 -20.07
C ARG A 40 -8.90 11.63 -19.69
N ALA A 41 -7.61 11.67 -20.04
CA ALA A 41 -6.65 10.62 -19.66
C ALA A 41 -6.58 10.44 -18.13
N GLU A 42 -6.68 11.54 -17.38
CA GLU A 42 -6.74 11.55 -15.91
C GLU A 42 -7.91 10.73 -15.37
N ASP A 43 -9.09 10.86 -15.99
CA ASP A 43 -10.30 10.12 -15.58
C ASP A 43 -10.11 8.61 -15.79
N ILE A 44 -9.46 8.22 -16.89
CA ILE A 44 -9.14 6.82 -17.19
C ILE A 44 -8.16 6.27 -16.14
N LEU A 45 -7.13 7.03 -15.78
CA LEU A 45 -6.17 6.62 -14.75
C LEU A 45 -6.84 6.48 -13.38
N ALA A 46 -7.67 7.44 -12.98
CA ALA A 46 -8.45 7.37 -11.74
C ALA A 46 -9.38 6.14 -11.74
N LEU A 47 -10.04 5.85 -12.87
CA LEU A 47 -10.88 4.67 -13.05
C LEU A 47 -10.09 3.37 -12.92
N LEU A 48 -8.88 3.31 -13.48
CA LEU A 48 -7.99 2.16 -13.36
C LEU A 48 -7.52 1.95 -11.91
N PHE A 49 -7.14 3.02 -11.22
CA PHE A 49 -6.75 2.97 -9.81
C PHE A 49 -7.90 2.47 -8.94
N PHE A 50 -9.09 3.05 -9.11
CA PHE A 50 -10.27 2.66 -8.36
C PHE A 50 -10.72 1.23 -8.71
N GLY A 51 -10.65 0.85 -9.99
CA GLY A 51 -10.87 -0.52 -10.44
C GLY A 51 -9.90 -1.51 -9.78
N ALA A 52 -8.62 -1.15 -9.62
CA ALA A 52 -7.64 -1.95 -8.92
C ALA A 52 -7.97 -2.10 -7.42
N VAL A 53 -8.42 -1.03 -6.76
CA VAL A 53 -8.89 -1.06 -5.36
C VAL A 53 -10.10 -2.00 -5.22
N VAL A 54 -11.08 -1.89 -6.11
CA VAL A 54 -12.29 -2.72 -6.12
C VAL A 54 -12.00 -4.19 -6.45
N ALA A 55 -11.02 -4.45 -7.33
CA ALA A 55 -10.60 -5.81 -7.68
C ALA A 55 -9.72 -6.46 -6.61
N SER A 56 -9.04 -5.68 -5.77
CA SER A 56 -8.10 -6.18 -4.77
C SER A 56 -8.68 -7.25 -3.81
N PRO A 57 -9.95 -7.23 -3.35
CA PRO A 57 -10.49 -8.29 -2.49
C PRO A 57 -10.53 -9.66 -3.17
N PHE A 58 -10.60 -9.71 -4.51
CA PHE A 58 -10.50 -10.96 -5.27
C PHE A 58 -9.08 -11.49 -5.29
N VAL A 59 -8.10 -10.60 -5.46
CA VAL A 59 -6.68 -10.92 -5.38
C VAL A 59 -6.35 -11.52 -4.00
N LEU A 60 -6.97 -11.02 -2.92
CA LEU A 60 -6.82 -11.57 -1.57
C LEU A 60 -7.33 -13.01 -1.40
N ARG A 61 -8.15 -13.52 -2.32
CA ARG A 61 -8.62 -14.92 -2.31
C ARG A 61 -7.62 -15.88 -2.93
N LEU A 62 -6.66 -15.37 -3.70
CA LEU A 62 -5.63 -16.20 -4.32
C LEU A 62 -4.74 -16.83 -3.24
N ARG A 63 -4.25 -18.04 -3.49
CA ARG A 63 -3.37 -18.77 -2.54
C ARG A 63 -1.93 -18.25 -2.54
N PHE A 64 -1.56 -17.40 -3.50
CA PHE A 64 -0.21 -16.86 -3.62
C PHE A 64 0.03 -15.72 -2.63
N MET A 65 1.05 -15.87 -1.78
CA MET A 65 1.38 -14.84 -0.78
C MET A 65 1.72 -13.49 -1.42
N ALA A 66 2.45 -13.48 -2.54
CA ALA A 66 2.79 -12.25 -3.26
C ALA A 66 1.53 -11.50 -3.73
N ALA A 67 0.54 -12.23 -4.28
CA ALA A 67 -0.73 -11.65 -4.69
C ALA A 67 -1.50 -11.07 -3.50
N GLN A 68 -1.52 -11.77 -2.35
CA GLN A 68 -2.16 -11.24 -1.14
C GLN A 68 -1.48 -9.98 -0.61
N ILE A 69 -0.14 -9.92 -0.64
CA ILE A 69 0.62 -8.71 -0.27
C ILE A 69 0.26 -7.57 -1.23
N PHE A 70 0.26 -7.84 -2.54
CA PHE A 70 -0.08 -6.84 -3.56
C PHE A 70 -1.50 -6.29 -3.41
N GLY A 71 -2.51 -7.16 -3.26
CA GLY A 71 -3.89 -6.73 -3.04
C GLY A 71 -4.05 -5.89 -1.76
N ARG A 72 -3.33 -6.23 -0.69
CA ARG A 72 -3.34 -5.45 0.56
C ARG A 72 -2.66 -4.09 0.40
N ALA A 73 -1.54 -4.05 -0.33
CA ALA A 73 -0.83 -2.80 -0.60
C ALA A 73 -1.71 -1.82 -1.39
N ILE A 74 -2.44 -2.31 -2.41
CA ILE A 74 -3.41 -1.48 -3.15
C ILE A 74 -4.51 -0.95 -2.23
N LEU A 75 -5.08 -1.80 -1.36
CA LEU A 75 -6.09 -1.34 -0.38
C LEU A 75 -5.51 -0.28 0.55
N ILE A 76 -4.33 -0.52 1.13
CA ILE A 76 -3.67 0.45 2.02
C ILE A 76 -3.43 1.77 1.28
N GLN A 77 -2.96 1.71 0.03
CA GLN A 77 -2.74 2.90 -0.77
C GLN A 77 -4.04 3.67 -1.06
N GLY A 78 -5.13 2.95 -1.38
CA GLY A 78 -6.45 3.55 -1.50
C GLY A 78 -6.92 4.22 -0.20
N ALA A 79 -6.64 3.61 0.95
CA ALA A 79 -6.99 4.17 2.26
C ALA A 79 -6.23 5.47 2.52
N LEU A 80 -4.92 5.46 2.25
CA LEU A 80 -4.05 6.61 2.41
C LEU A 80 -4.48 7.75 1.49
N PHE A 81 -4.75 7.44 0.22
CA PHE A 81 -5.24 8.43 -0.74
C PHE A 81 -6.55 9.09 -0.30
N CYS A 82 -7.56 8.29 0.09
CA CYS A 82 -8.83 8.84 0.57
C CYS A 82 -8.66 9.66 1.86
N THR A 83 -7.75 9.25 2.74
CA THR A 83 -7.43 9.97 3.99
C THR A 83 -6.75 11.30 3.70
N LEU A 84 -5.77 11.33 2.79
CA LEU A 84 -5.09 12.56 2.38
C LEU A 84 -6.06 13.51 1.65
N ALA A 85 -6.93 12.97 0.79
CA ALA A 85 -7.98 13.75 0.15
C ALA A 85 -8.93 14.38 1.18
N LEU A 86 -9.33 13.63 2.21
CA LEU A 86 -10.13 14.14 3.33
C LEU A 86 -9.43 15.28 4.08
N ILE A 87 -8.16 15.08 4.43
CA ILE A 87 -7.36 16.08 5.14
C ILE A 87 -7.25 17.35 4.29
N ASN A 88 -6.91 17.21 3.01
CA ASN A 88 -6.81 18.35 2.09
C ASN A 88 -8.14 19.11 1.98
N ALA A 89 -9.25 18.38 1.87
CA ALA A 89 -10.60 18.95 1.83
C ALA A 89 -10.90 19.79 3.08
N MET A 90 -10.55 19.29 4.26
CA MET A 90 -10.74 20.00 5.53
C MET A 90 -9.91 21.29 5.61
N PHE A 91 -8.69 21.30 5.07
CA PHE A 91 -7.82 22.48 5.08
C PHE A 91 -8.29 23.57 4.12
N MET A 92 -8.76 23.20 2.92
CA MET A 92 -9.19 24.17 1.91
C MET A 92 -10.54 24.84 2.22
N LYS A 93 -11.27 24.39 3.25
CA LYS A 93 -12.62 24.86 3.64
C LYS A 93 -13.68 24.81 2.53
N ASP A 94 -13.35 24.26 1.37
CA ASP A 94 -14.23 24.18 0.20
C ASP A 94 -14.68 22.72 0.02
N LEU A 95 -15.45 22.24 0.99
CA LEU A 95 -16.05 20.91 0.95
C LEU A 95 -17.30 20.97 0.06
N SER A 96 -17.12 20.80 -1.25
CA SER A 96 -18.26 20.49 -2.10
C SER A 96 -18.93 19.19 -1.62
N ALA A 97 -20.26 19.18 -1.55
CA ALA A 97 -21.02 18.00 -1.16
C ALA A 97 -20.65 16.76 -2.01
N LYS A 98 -20.28 16.97 -3.28
CA LYS A 98 -19.79 15.91 -4.18
C LYS A 98 -18.53 15.26 -3.60
N MET A 99 -17.49 16.05 -3.31
CA MET A 99 -16.19 15.57 -2.84
C MET A 99 -16.28 14.81 -1.51
N THR A 100 -17.14 15.24 -0.60
CA THR A 100 -17.38 14.55 0.67
C THR A 100 -17.91 13.12 0.47
N TRP A 101 -18.85 12.93 -0.46
CA TRP A 101 -19.39 11.61 -0.75
C TRP A 101 -18.34 10.69 -1.36
N GLU A 102 -17.54 11.18 -2.30
CA GLU A 102 -16.48 10.37 -2.93
C GLU A 102 -15.47 9.86 -1.91
N ILE A 103 -15.05 10.72 -0.98
CA ILE A 103 -14.12 10.37 0.09
C ILE A 103 -14.72 9.34 1.05
N VAL A 104 -15.97 9.54 1.47
CA VAL A 104 -16.67 8.62 2.38
C VAL A 104 -16.87 7.26 1.72
N PHE A 105 -17.30 7.22 0.46
CA PHE A 105 -17.45 5.99 -0.30
C PHE A 105 -16.12 5.28 -0.50
N GLY A 106 -15.06 6.01 -0.87
CA GLY A 106 -13.71 5.47 -1.02
C GLY A 106 -13.20 4.84 0.27
N LEU A 107 -13.35 5.52 1.42
CA LEU A 107 -12.98 4.97 2.72
C LEU A 107 -13.77 3.71 3.06
N CYS A 108 -15.09 3.68 2.83
CA CYS A 108 -15.92 2.50 3.07
C CYS A 108 -15.48 1.30 2.21
N VAL A 109 -15.17 1.52 0.93
CA VAL A 109 -14.71 0.48 0.00
C VAL A 109 -13.38 -0.12 0.43
N VAL A 110 -12.54 0.65 1.12
CA VAL A 110 -11.20 0.20 1.53
C VAL A 110 -11.17 -0.39 2.95
N VAL A 111 -11.78 0.30 3.91
CA VAL A 111 -11.74 -0.08 5.33
C VAL A 111 -12.50 -1.39 5.55
N TRP A 112 -13.61 -1.59 4.85
CA TRP A 112 -14.44 -2.79 5.02
C TRP A 112 -13.71 -4.08 4.63
N PRO A 113 -13.11 -4.22 3.43
CA PRO A 113 -12.30 -5.39 3.08
C PRO A 113 -11.09 -5.57 3.99
N LEU A 114 -10.43 -4.48 4.42
CA LEU A 114 -9.30 -4.58 5.36
C LEU A 114 -9.74 -5.13 6.72
N ALA A 115 -10.89 -4.70 7.25
CA ALA A 115 -11.43 -5.18 8.51
C ALA A 115 -11.83 -6.66 8.44
N VAL A 116 -12.46 -7.09 7.33
CA VAL A 116 -12.99 -8.46 7.17
C VAL A 116 -11.91 -9.46 6.75
N ILE A 117 -10.95 -9.05 5.90
CA ILE A 117 -9.97 -9.95 5.25
C ILE A 117 -8.56 -9.81 5.85
N GLY A 118 -8.27 -8.69 6.54
CA GLY A 118 -6.92 -8.33 6.98
C GLY A 118 -6.23 -9.36 7.88
N LYS A 119 -6.96 -10.14 8.68
CA LYS A 119 -6.35 -11.04 9.67
C LYS A 119 -5.93 -12.43 9.15
N ARG A 120 -6.36 -12.86 7.94
CA ARG A 120 -6.10 -14.22 7.44
C ARG A 120 -5.10 -14.27 6.27
N GLY A 121 -4.23 -15.28 6.27
CA GLY A 121 -3.21 -15.54 5.23
C GLY A 121 -1.80 -15.08 5.59
N LEU A 122 -1.66 -14.03 6.41
CA LEU A 122 -0.34 -13.55 6.87
C LEU A 122 0.23 -14.33 8.05
N ALA A 123 -0.62 -15.05 8.79
CA ALA A 123 -0.20 -15.82 9.98
C ALA A 123 0.07 -17.29 9.70
N THR A 124 -0.24 -17.79 8.50
CA THR A 124 0.00 -19.20 8.15
C THR A 124 1.51 -19.43 8.09
N ASP A 125 2.07 -20.34 8.87
CA ASP A 125 3.51 -20.62 8.90
C ASP A 125 4.03 -20.95 7.50
N SER A 126 4.66 -19.96 6.85
CA SER A 126 5.32 -20.13 5.57
C SER A 126 6.81 -20.28 5.87
N LYS A 127 7.43 -21.38 5.42
CA LYS A 127 8.88 -21.62 5.54
C LYS A 127 9.75 -20.50 4.91
N VAL A 128 9.15 -19.62 4.11
CA VAL A 128 9.80 -18.49 3.44
C VAL A 128 10.31 -17.42 4.43
N PHE A 129 9.65 -17.24 5.59
CA PHE A 129 10.00 -16.21 6.56
C PHE A 129 10.47 -16.85 7.88
N SER A 130 11.71 -17.29 7.91
CA SER A 130 12.44 -17.70 9.12
C SER A 130 13.48 -16.60 9.43
N PRO A 131 13.51 -15.96 10.62
CA PRO A 131 12.78 -16.24 11.88
C PRO A 131 11.43 -15.52 12.04
N ASN A 132 10.46 -16.17 12.69
CA ASN A 132 9.08 -15.68 12.89
C ASN A 132 8.97 -14.35 13.66
N ALA A 133 9.96 -13.99 14.50
CA ALA A 133 9.90 -12.80 15.37
C ALA A 133 9.86 -11.46 14.60
N PHE A 134 10.30 -11.43 13.34
CA PHE A 134 10.33 -10.21 12.52
C PHE A 134 9.38 -10.25 11.33
N ARG A 135 8.62 -11.33 11.20
CA ARG A 135 7.73 -11.57 10.06
C ARG A 135 6.73 -10.43 9.89
N THR A 136 6.10 -9.99 10.98
CA THR A 136 5.11 -8.91 10.96
C THR A 136 5.72 -7.60 10.48
N THR A 137 6.87 -7.22 11.01
CA THR A 137 7.56 -5.98 10.66
C THR A 137 8.01 -5.98 9.19
N LEU A 138 8.52 -7.12 8.71
CA LEU A 138 8.96 -7.25 7.33
C LEU A 138 7.79 -7.25 6.35
N ILE A 139 6.68 -7.93 6.67
CA ILE A 139 5.46 -7.87 5.88
C ILE A 139 4.89 -6.44 5.87
N ALA A 140 4.88 -5.75 7.01
CA ALA A 140 4.44 -4.36 7.09
C ALA A 140 5.30 -3.44 6.22
N SER A 141 6.62 -3.60 6.26
CA SER A 141 7.55 -2.86 5.40
C SER A 141 7.34 -3.17 3.91
N LEU A 142 7.14 -4.44 3.54
CA LEU A 142 6.80 -4.81 2.16
C LEU A 142 5.47 -4.21 1.70
N LEU A 143 4.44 -4.23 2.55
CA LEU A 143 3.13 -3.68 2.23
C LEU A 143 3.19 -2.17 2.03
N LEU A 144 3.86 -1.46 2.94
CA LEU A 144 3.97 -0.01 2.89
C LEU A 144 4.85 0.44 1.72
N GLY A 145 6.00 -0.20 1.50
CA GLY A 145 6.86 0.12 0.37
C GLY A 145 6.21 -0.17 -0.98
N LEU A 146 5.41 -1.23 -1.07
CA LEU A 146 4.67 -1.55 -2.29
C LEU A 146 3.50 -0.56 -2.51
N ALA A 147 2.85 -0.10 -1.45
CA ALA A 147 1.85 0.95 -1.52
C ALA A 147 2.47 2.26 -2.05
N ASP A 148 3.62 2.66 -1.52
CA ASP A 148 4.35 3.86 -1.97
C ASP A 148 4.86 3.71 -3.41
N THR A 149 5.33 2.51 -3.80
CA THR A 149 5.72 2.23 -5.19
C THR A 149 4.53 2.40 -6.14
N TRP A 150 3.37 1.88 -5.76
CA TRP A 150 2.14 2.05 -6.54
C TRP A 150 1.71 3.51 -6.62
N ALA A 151 1.84 4.26 -5.51
CA ALA A 151 1.59 5.69 -5.46
C ALA A 151 2.47 6.45 -6.45
N LEU A 152 3.79 6.19 -6.44
CA LEU A 152 4.74 6.85 -7.33
C LEU A 152 4.47 6.55 -8.81
N VAL A 153 4.16 5.29 -9.14
CA VAL A 153 3.78 4.92 -10.52
C VAL A 153 2.50 5.66 -10.94
N PHE A 154 1.50 5.70 -10.06
CA PHE A 154 0.25 6.38 -10.33
C PHE A 154 0.44 7.88 -10.53
N TYR A 155 1.15 8.56 -9.63
CA TYR A 155 1.42 10.00 -9.75
C TYR A 155 2.29 10.31 -10.97
N SER A 156 3.28 9.48 -11.29
CA SER A 156 4.09 9.65 -12.50
C SER A 156 3.29 9.54 -13.79
N ALA A 157 2.16 8.83 -13.78
CA ALA A 157 1.26 8.72 -14.92
C ALA A 157 0.30 9.93 -15.01
N MET A 158 0.02 10.59 -13.89
CA MET A 158 -0.83 11.78 -13.85
C MET A 158 -0.07 13.08 -14.14
N MET A 159 1.23 13.13 -13.85
CA MET A 159 2.06 14.31 -14.01
C MET A 159 2.89 14.25 -15.30
N GLU A 160 3.24 15.41 -15.86
CA GLU A 160 4.08 15.49 -17.06
C GLU A 160 5.54 15.10 -16.78
N GLU A 161 6.01 15.27 -15.53
CA GLU A 161 7.37 14.95 -15.10
C GLU A 161 7.51 13.50 -14.61
N VAL A 162 7.67 12.59 -15.56
CA VAL A 162 7.67 11.15 -15.31
C VAL A 162 8.97 10.64 -14.66
N GLY A 163 10.10 11.32 -14.88
CA GLY A 163 11.45 10.80 -14.66
C GLY A 163 11.78 10.41 -13.21
N PRO A 164 11.82 11.38 -12.26
CA PRO A 164 12.26 11.11 -10.89
C PRO A 164 11.35 10.13 -10.14
N MET A 165 10.03 10.20 -10.36
CA MET A 165 9.06 9.32 -9.72
C MET A 165 9.19 7.88 -10.22
N LEU A 166 9.25 7.66 -11.54
CA LEU A 166 9.43 6.30 -12.08
C LEU A 166 10.78 5.71 -11.69
N ALA A 167 11.85 6.50 -11.70
CA ALA A 167 13.15 6.05 -11.24
C ALA A 167 13.10 5.60 -9.77
N SER A 168 12.46 6.40 -8.91
CA SER A 168 12.27 6.06 -7.49
C SER A 168 11.42 4.80 -7.31
N ALA A 169 10.33 4.66 -8.07
CA ALA A 169 9.49 3.47 -8.06
C ALA A 169 10.24 2.22 -8.51
N ALA A 170 11.09 2.33 -9.54
CA ALA A 170 11.92 1.23 -10.02
C ALA A 170 12.94 0.80 -8.95
N VAL A 171 13.66 1.74 -8.34
CA VAL A 171 14.61 1.46 -7.25
C VAL A 171 13.91 0.82 -6.06
N MET A 172 12.75 1.36 -5.66
CA MET A 172 11.94 0.78 -4.57
C MET A 172 11.48 -0.64 -4.92
N SER A 173 11.04 -0.89 -6.15
CA SER A 173 10.65 -2.24 -6.61
C SER A 173 11.79 -3.25 -6.49
N VAL A 174 13.02 -2.86 -6.86
CA VAL A 174 14.22 -3.69 -6.71
C VAL A 174 14.54 -3.93 -5.23
N ALA A 175 14.41 -2.91 -4.39
CA ALA A 175 14.60 -3.01 -2.95
C ALA A 175 13.59 -3.99 -2.31
N LEU A 176 12.31 -3.88 -2.68
CA LEU A 176 11.22 -4.76 -2.24
C LEU A 176 11.44 -6.20 -2.70
N TYR A 177 11.95 -6.41 -3.92
CA TYR A 177 12.34 -7.74 -4.39
C TYR A 177 13.46 -8.34 -3.53
N GLY A 178 14.49 -7.55 -3.22
CA GLY A 178 15.56 -7.97 -2.31
C GLY A 178 15.05 -8.30 -0.91
N LEU A 179 14.15 -7.47 -0.37
CA LEU A 179 13.53 -7.65 0.93
C LEU A 179 12.61 -8.88 0.98
N TYR A 180 11.84 -9.12 -0.08
CA TYR A 180 11.02 -10.33 -0.25
C TYR A 180 11.88 -11.60 -0.27
N ARG A 181 13.06 -11.53 -0.89
CA ARG A 181 14.07 -12.59 -0.89
C ARG A 181 14.92 -12.65 0.39
N MET A 182 14.59 -11.84 1.41
CA MET A 182 15.30 -11.76 2.69
C MET A 182 16.80 -11.42 2.56
N LYS A 183 17.19 -10.69 1.50
CA LYS A 183 18.59 -10.31 1.27
C LYS A 183 18.93 -9.00 1.98
N VAL A 184 20.09 -8.95 2.65
CA VAL A 184 20.57 -7.77 3.40
C VAL A 184 20.66 -6.52 2.52
N TRP A 185 21.10 -6.67 1.25
CA TRP A 185 21.15 -5.54 0.33
C TRP A 185 19.76 -4.95 0.03
N GLY A 186 18.70 -5.75 0.08
CA GLY A 186 17.33 -5.27 -0.11
C GLY A 186 16.89 -4.31 1.00
N LEU A 187 17.32 -4.59 2.24
CA LEU A 187 17.13 -3.69 3.37
C LEU A 187 17.87 -2.36 3.17
N GLY A 188 19.15 -2.43 2.78
CA GLY A 188 19.96 -1.24 2.51
C GLY A 188 19.40 -0.37 1.38
N LEU A 189 18.96 -0.99 0.28
CA LEU A 189 18.29 -0.29 -0.81
C LEU A 189 16.94 0.29 -0.37
N CYS A 190 16.16 -0.40 0.47
CA CYS A 190 14.88 0.11 0.95
C CYS A 190 15.06 1.37 1.82
N VAL A 191 16.07 1.37 2.70
CA VAL A 191 16.46 2.54 3.48
C VAL A 191 16.88 3.68 2.55
N THR A 192 17.76 3.39 1.60
CA THR A 192 18.27 4.39 0.66
C THR A 192 17.14 4.99 -0.19
N ALA A 193 16.25 4.15 -0.72
CA ALA A 193 15.11 4.56 -1.52
C ALA A 193 14.15 5.46 -0.73
N ASN A 194 13.81 5.10 0.51
CA ASN A 194 12.95 5.93 1.37
C ASN A 194 13.58 7.28 1.72
N VAL A 195 14.90 7.33 1.98
CA VAL A 195 15.60 8.60 2.19
C VAL A 195 15.55 9.48 0.94
N ILE A 196 15.80 8.91 -0.25
CA ILE A 196 15.73 9.63 -1.52
C ILE A 196 14.30 10.15 -1.78
N ILE A 197 13.28 9.30 -1.61
CA ILE A 197 11.88 9.66 -1.81
C ILE A 197 11.47 10.79 -0.87
N ALA A 198 11.83 10.70 0.42
CA ALA A 198 11.56 11.76 1.39
C ALA A 198 12.29 13.07 1.03
N ALA A 199 13.56 12.98 0.61
CA ALA A 199 14.32 14.15 0.18
C ALA A 199 13.69 14.81 -1.06
N PHE A 200 13.33 14.02 -2.07
CA PHE A 200 12.68 14.52 -3.29
C PHE A 200 11.29 15.10 -3.02
N ALA A 201 10.52 14.51 -2.11
CA ALA A 201 9.24 15.06 -1.69
C ALA A 201 9.39 16.41 -0.98
N ILE A 202 10.33 16.55 -0.04
CA ILE A 202 10.54 17.79 0.73
C ILE A 202 11.17 18.90 -0.13
N THR A 203 12.06 18.55 -1.06
CA THR A 203 12.75 19.53 -1.93
C THR A 203 11.89 19.97 -3.13
N GLY A 204 10.71 19.40 -3.31
CA GLY A 204 9.81 19.73 -4.42
C GLY A 204 10.22 19.13 -5.76
N VAL A 205 11.19 18.19 -5.80
CA VAL A 205 11.62 17.51 -7.03
C VAL A 205 10.49 16.72 -7.69
N PHE A 206 9.50 16.31 -6.91
CA PHE A 206 8.31 15.63 -7.41
C PHE A 206 7.18 16.56 -7.86
N ASP A 207 7.30 17.87 -7.64
CA ASP A 207 6.25 18.87 -7.93
C ASP A 207 4.85 18.49 -7.39
N LEU A 208 4.82 17.78 -6.25
CA LEU A 208 3.59 17.31 -5.64
C LEU A 208 2.95 18.41 -4.78
N PRO A 209 1.61 18.47 -4.70
CA PRO A 209 0.93 19.25 -3.68
C PRO A 209 1.46 18.94 -2.28
N ASP A 210 1.64 19.97 -1.44
CA ASP A 210 2.24 19.86 -0.10
C ASP A 210 1.65 18.70 0.74
N VAL A 211 0.33 18.52 0.70
CA VAL A 211 -0.35 17.45 1.45
C VAL A 211 0.11 16.05 1.01
N LEU A 212 0.31 15.84 -0.29
CA LEU A 212 0.82 14.58 -0.83
C LEU A 212 2.31 14.40 -0.52
N ALA A 213 3.10 15.47 -0.63
CA ALA A 213 4.52 15.45 -0.27
C ALA A 213 4.72 15.10 1.21
N TYR A 214 3.93 15.67 2.12
CA TYR A 214 3.94 15.32 3.53
C TYR A 214 3.47 13.89 3.79
N GLY A 215 2.44 13.42 3.06
CA GLY A 215 1.97 12.04 3.12
C GLY A 215 3.07 11.04 2.76
N LEU A 216 3.74 11.22 1.61
CA LEU A 216 4.85 10.37 1.17
C LEU A 216 6.06 10.45 2.10
N THR A 217 6.36 11.64 2.62
CA THR A 217 7.43 11.82 3.60
C THR A 217 7.13 11.04 4.89
N ALA A 218 5.88 11.10 5.37
CA ALA A 218 5.47 10.38 6.57
C ALA A 218 5.55 8.86 6.38
N THR A 219 5.10 8.33 5.23
CA THR A 219 5.22 6.89 4.94
C THR A 219 6.68 6.47 4.84
N ALA A 220 7.53 7.25 4.18
CA ALA A 220 8.97 6.99 4.09
C ALA A 220 9.64 6.97 5.47
N VAL A 221 9.32 7.92 6.36
CA VAL A 221 9.83 7.94 7.74
C VAL A 221 9.38 6.71 8.51
N ILE A 222 8.10 6.31 8.41
CA ILE A 222 7.59 5.09 9.04
C ILE A 222 8.35 3.86 8.51
N GLN A 223 8.59 3.78 7.19
CA GLN A 223 9.35 2.70 6.58
C GLN A 223 10.81 2.66 7.04
N LEU A 224 11.43 3.80 7.34
CA LEU A 224 12.78 3.87 7.91
C LEU A 224 12.83 3.39 9.36
N LEU A 225 11.77 3.63 10.13
CA LEU A 225 11.67 3.22 11.54
C LEU A 225 11.34 1.73 11.70
N LEU A 226 10.54 1.16 10.80
CA LEU A 226 10.15 -0.27 10.84
C LEU A 226 11.34 -1.25 10.95
N PRO A 227 12.42 -1.15 10.16
CA PRO A 227 13.54 -2.09 10.23
C PRO A 227 14.51 -1.86 11.39
N VAL A 228 14.40 -0.73 12.13
CA VAL A 228 15.34 -0.39 13.22
C VAL A 228 15.45 -1.49 14.28
N PRO A 229 14.35 -2.08 14.79
CA PRO A 229 14.44 -3.17 15.76
C PRO A 229 15.16 -4.41 15.20
N LEU A 230 15.02 -4.68 13.89
CA LEU A 230 15.69 -5.79 13.23
C LEU A 230 17.19 -5.54 13.13
N MET A 231 17.59 -4.35 12.67
CA MET A 231 18.99 -3.95 12.62
C MET A 231 19.64 -4.01 14.01
N ALA A 232 18.98 -3.48 15.04
CA ALA A 232 19.48 -3.50 16.41
C ALA A 232 19.76 -4.93 16.93
N ARG A 233 18.92 -5.92 16.58
CA ARG A 233 19.17 -7.31 16.96
C ARG A 233 20.31 -7.95 16.15
N VAL A 234 20.41 -7.66 14.84
CA VAL A 234 21.51 -8.15 14.00
C VAL A 234 22.86 -7.66 14.54
N PHE A 235 22.99 -6.36 14.82
CA PHE A 235 24.22 -5.79 15.38
C PHE A 235 24.57 -6.37 16.75
N ARG A 236 23.58 -6.59 17.63
CA ARG A 236 23.81 -7.25 18.93
C ARG A 236 24.27 -8.70 18.77
N GLY A 237 23.74 -9.42 17.78
CA GLY A 237 24.13 -10.81 17.48
C GLY A 237 25.57 -10.91 17.01
N LEU A 238 25.97 -10.07 16.06
CA LEU A 238 27.35 -9.99 15.55
C LEU A 238 28.35 -9.66 16.67
N ARG A 239 28.00 -8.71 17.55
CA ARG A 239 28.85 -8.36 18.71
C ARG A 239 29.07 -9.53 19.66
N ARG A 240 28.05 -10.37 19.89
CA ARG A 240 28.18 -11.57 20.75
C ARG A 240 29.09 -12.62 20.11
N GLN A 241 28.98 -12.83 18.80
CA GLN A 241 29.82 -13.79 18.08
C GLN A 241 31.30 -13.38 18.11
N ALA A 242 31.60 -12.09 17.96
CA ALA A 242 32.96 -11.58 18.07
C ALA A 242 33.59 -11.83 19.45
N LEU A 243 32.83 -11.64 20.53
CA LEU A 243 33.31 -11.89 21.90
C LEU A 243 33.58 -13.37 22.18
N THR A 244 32.84 -14.29 21.56
CA THR A 244 33.06 -15.74 21.72
C THR A 244 34.21 -16.29 20.86
N SER A 245 34.65 -15.56 19.83
CA SER A 245 35.83 -15.96 19.05
C SER A 245 37.16 -15.55 19.68
N GLU A 246 37.12 -14.69 20.70
CA GLU A 246 38.30 -14.20 21.43
C GLU A 246 38.59 -15.01 22.72
N SER A 247 37.69 -15.92 23.11
CA SER A 247 37.83 -16.81 24.27
C SER A 247 38.23 -18.22 23.88
#